data_AF-A0A165YP93-F1
#
_entry.id   AF-A0A165YP93-F1
#
_cell.length_a   1.000
_cell.length_b   1.000
_cell.length_c   1.000
_cell.angle_alpha   90.00
_cell.angle_beta   90.00
_cell.angle_gamma   90.00
#
_symmetry.space_group_name_H-M   'P 1'
#
loop_
_entity.id
_entity.type
_entity.pdbx_description
1 polymer ?
#
loop_
_entity_poly.entity_id
_entity_poly.type
_entity_poly.pdbx_seq_one_letter_code
_entity_poly.pdbx_strand_id
1 'polypeptide(L)'
;MFTRNRSCRASFNSGFNPHEIDAELFALYVPTDANARLTRVPVTHFALNRGMTIPKWSRFFEGAARARFIHTHNRTYMVVTPADRSRYPVSQTLYEKAGVTRRGPILIFQRAANSRLLVNMNPSGEWARDFIFDKLSDVYADHED
;
A
#
# COMPACT_ATOMS: atom_id res chain seq x y z
N MET A 1 16.20 -52.44 -9.18
CA MET A 1 15.02 -51.75 -8.62
C MET A 1 15.47 -50.37 -8.17
N PHE A 2 15.38 -49.35 -9.03
CA PHE A 2 15.52 -47.95 -8.64
C PHE A 2 14.49 -47.12 -9.41
N THR A 3 13.72 -46.38 -8.63
CA THR A 3 12.47 -45.71 -8.97
C THR A 3 12.73 -44.43 -9.76
N ARG A 4 11.80 -44.14 -10.67
CA ARG A 4 11.72 -42.98 -11.55
C ARG A 4 11.88 -41.66 -10.78
N ASN A 5 12.91 -40.87 -11.10
CA ASN A 5 12.90 -39.46 -10.77
C ASN A 5 11.91 -38.75 -11.70
N ARG A 6 10.77 -38.37 -11.14
CA ARG A 6 9.74 -37.61 -11.83
C ARG A 6 10.31 -36.24 -12.20
N SER A 7 10.22 -35.96 -13.49
CA SER A 7 10.31 -34.66 -14.12
C SER A 7 9.66 -33.57 -13.24
N CYS A 8 10.46 -32.66 -12.71
CA CYS A 8 9.98 -31.33 -12.34
C CYS A 8 9.81 -30.53 -13.63
N ARG A 9 8.69 -30.79 -14.32
CA ARG A 9 8.22 -29.96 -15.42
C ARG A 9 7.66 -28.69 -14.77
N ALA A 10 8.52 -27.71 -14.53
CA ALA A 10 8.07 -26.35 -14.25
C ALA A 10 7.32 -25.89 -15.50
N SER A 11 6.00 -25.84 -15.43
CA SER A 11 5.17 -25.23 -16.46
C SER A 11 5.39 -23.71 -16.41
N PHE A 12 6.48 -23.25 -17.03
CA PHE A 12 6.63 -21.85 -17.40
C PHE A 12 5.69 -21.55 -18.57
N ASN A 13 4.41 -21.40 -18.28
CA ASN A 13 3.41 -20.88 -19.23
C ASN A 13 2.68 -19.67 -18.62
N SER A 14 3.46 -18.75 -18.06
CA SER A 14 3.12 -17.33 -17.97
C SER A 14 4.39 -16.58 -18.34
N GLY A 15 4.39 -15.93 -19.52
CA GLY A 15 5.58 -15.34 -20.12
C GLY A 15 6.33 -14.44 -19.14
N PHE A 16 7.62 -14.69 -18.96
CA PHE A 16 8.51 -13.77 -18.25
C PHE A 16 8.46 -12.42 -18.96
N ASN A 17 7.83 -11.43 -18.31
CA ASN A 17 7.90 -10.05 -18.77
C ASN A 17 9.10 -9.41 -18.07
N PRO A 18 10.21 -9.13 -18.77
CA PRO A 18 11.40 -8.49 -18.17
C PRO A 18 11.10 -7.09 -17.61
N HIS A 19 9.93 -6.54 -17.94
CA HIS A 19 9.47 -5.27 -17.42
C HIS A 19 8.69 -5.40 -16.11
N GLU A 20 8.45 -6.60 -15.58
CA GLU A 20 7.69 -6.85 -14.35
C GLU A 20 8.56 -7.52 -13.30
N ILE A 21 8.69 -6.88 -12.13
CA ILE A 21 9.45 -7.40 -11.00
C ILE A 21 8.52 -7.43 -9.79
N ASP A 22 8.17 -8.63 -9.35
CA ASP A 22 7.47 -8.85 -8.09
C ASP A 22 8.43 -8.64 -6.90
N ALA A 23 7.99 -7.88 -5.91
CA ALA A 23 8.76 -7.55 -4.71
C ALA A 23 7.84 -7.41 -3.49
N GLU A 24 8.43 -7.19 -2.31
CA GLU A 24 7.71 -6.81 -1.10
C GLU A 24 8.24 -5.47 -0.59
N LEU A 25 7.32 -4.57 -0.23
CA LEU A 25 7.64 -3.28 0.36
C LEU A 25 7.03 -3.14 1.75
N PHE A 26 7.74 -2.46 2.65
CA PHE A 26 7.18 -1.98 3.90
C PHE A 26 6.27 -0.78 3.66
N ALA A 27 5.02 -0.92 4.07
CA ALA A 27 3.99 0.10 4.04
C ALA A 27 3.41 0.31 5.44
N LEU A 28 2.89 1.51 5.72
CA LEU A 28 2.11 1.76 6.92
C LEU A 28 0.67 1.31 6.67
N TYR A 29 0.23 0.31 7.42
CA TYR A 29 -1.13 -0.20 7.39
C TYR A 29 -1.91 0.33 8.58
N VAL A 30 -3.05 0.94 8.31
CA VAL A 30 -4.01 1.40 9.32
C VAL A 30 -5.25 0.51 9.19
N PRO A 31 -5.38 -0.54 10.01
CA PRO A 31 -6.61 -1.31 10.07
C PRO A 31 -7.77 -0.46 10.61
N THR A 32 -9.00 -0.96 10.44
CA THR A 32 -10.18 -0.24 10.91
C THR A 32 -10.34 -0.34 12.43
N ASP A 33 -9.93 -1.47 13.00
CA ASP A 33 -10.22 -1.94 14.36
C ASP A 33 -8.96 -2.13 15.21
N ALA A 34 -7.80 -1.70 14.73
CA ALA A 34 -6.54 -1.85 15.44
C ALA A 34 -5.55 -0.73 15.12
N ASN A 35 -4.49 -0.66 15.92
CA ASN A 35 -3.45 0.35 15.76
C ASN A 35 -2.70 0.22 14.42
N ALA A 36 -2.25 1.38 13.93
CA ALA A 36 -1.42 1.44 12.75
C ALA A 36 -0.07 0.74 12.95
N ARG A 37 0.37 -0.01 11.93
CA ARG A 37 1.59 -0.80 11.98
C ARG A 37 2.28 -0.85 10.63
N LEU A 38 3.59 -1.02 10.64
CA LEU A 38 4.31 -1.33 9.41
C LEU A 38 4.08 -2.79 9.03
N THR A 39 3.85 -3.03 7.75
CA THR A 39 3.59 -4.36 7.21
C THR A 39 4.25 -4.53 5.86
N ARG A 40 4.56 -5.78 5.50
CA ARG A 40 5.05 -6.12 4.17
C ARG A 40 3.86 -6.27 3.23
N VAL A 41 3.90 -5.54 2.13
CA VAL A 41 2.89 -5.61 1.07
C VAL A 41 3.58 -6.11 -0.19
N PRO A 42 3.06 -7.19 -0.80
CA PRO A 42 3.54 -7.60 -2.11
C PRO A 42 3.18 -6.53 -3.15
N VAL A 43 4.10 -6.24 -4.04
CA VAL A 43 3.96 -5.24 -5.10
C VAL A 43 4.53 -5.79 -6.41
N THR A 44 4.11 -5.20 -7.53
CA THR A 44 4.71 -5.44 -8.84
C THR A 44 5.27 -4.12 -9.37
N HIS A 45 6.57 -4.10 -9.66
CA HIS A 45 7.25 -3.00 -10.30
C HIS A 45 7.23 -3.18 -11.81
N PHE A 46 6.77 -2.18 -12.53
CA PHE A 46 6.77 -2.10 -13.98
C PHE A 46 7.88 -1.15 -14.43
N ALA A 47 8.83 -1.61 -15.22
CA ALA A 47 9.96 -0.81 -15.71
C ALA A 47 9.62 0.15 -16.88
N LEU A 48 8.34 0.28 -17.24
CA LEU A 48 7.88 1.09 -18.37
C LEU A 48 7.64 2.56 -17.96
N ASN A 49 7.88 3.51 -18.87
CA ASN A 49 7.44 4.92 -18.79
C ASN A 49 7.59 5.58 -17.40
N ARG A 50 8.84 5.69 -16.91
CA ARG A 50 9.27 6.25 -15.60
C ARG A 50 9.07 5.36 -14.38
N GLY A 51 8.73 4.09 -14.58
CA GLY A 51 8.65 3.07 -13.55
C GLY A 51 7.39 3.22 -12.71
N MET A 52 6.53 2.21 -12.64
CA MET A 52 5.31 2.24 -11.83
C MET A 52 5.31 1.07 -10.84
N THR A 53 4.79 1.28 -9.63
CA THR A 53 4.56 0.18 -8.69
C THR A 53 3.08 0.00 -8.46
N ILE A 54 2.58 -1.22 -8.65
CA ILE A 54 1.21 -1.60 -8.31
C ILE A 54 1.25 -2.43 -7.02
N PRO A 55 0.70 -1.95 -5.90
CA PRO A 55 0.59 -2.74 -4.68
C PRO A 55 -0.52 -3.79 -4.81
N LYS A 56 -0.31 -4.99 -4.27
CA LYS A 56 -1.33 -6.05 -4.20
C LYS A 56 -2.09 -5.92 -2.88
N TRP A 57 -3.20 -5.17 -2.90
CA TRP A 57 -3.97 -4.81 -1.70
C TRP A 57 -4.98 -5.87 -1.21
N SER A 58 -5.25 -6.90 -1.99
CA SER A 58 -6.33 -7.88 -1.73
C SER A 58 -6.17 -8.66 -0.42
N ARG A 59 -4.98 -8.67 0.19
CA ARG A 59 -4.74 -9.25 1.52
C ARG A 59 -5.18 -8.36 2.68
N PHE A 60 -5.48 -7.08 2.41
CA PHE A 60 -5.77 -6.07 3.43
C PHE A 60 -7.22 -5.59 3.37
N PHE A 61 -7.83 -5.59 2.19
CA PHE A 61 -9.25 -5.31 2.00
C PHE A 61 -9.75 -5.87 0.67
N GLU A 62 -11.07 -6.01 0.56
CA GLU A 62 -11.74 -6.62 -0.58
C GLU A 62 -12.09 -5.59 -1.65
N GLY A 63 -12.18 -6.06 -2.90
CA GLY A 63 -12.67 -5.28 -4.03
C GLY A 63 -11.64 -4.33 -4.65
N ALA A 64 -12.16 -3.35 -5.40
CA ALA A 64 -11.35 -2.35 -6.07
C ALA A 64 -10.69 -1.39 -5.07
N ALA A 65 -9.51 -0.89 -5.41
CA ALA A 65 -8.82 0.13 -4.63
C ALA A 65 -8.87 1.51 -5.31
N ARG A 66 -8.91 2.56 -4.49
CA ARG A 66 -8.63 3.95 -4.88
C ARG A 66 -7.28 4.36 -4.30
N ALA A 67 -6.49 5.07 -5.10
CA ALA A 67 -5.22 5.65 -4.68
C ALA A 67 -5.30 7.18 -4.69
N ARG A 68 -4.78 7.82 -3.63
CA ARG A 68 -4.57 9.26 -3.51
C ARG A 68 -3.11 9.53 -3.16
N PHE A 69 -2.63 10.74 -3.41
CA PHE A 69 -1.27 11.13 -3.05
C PHE A 69 -1.29 12.23 -1.99
N ILE A 70 -0.42 12.08 -0.99
CA ILE A 70 -0.12 13.09 0.01
C ILE A 70 1.27 13.63 -0.30
N HIS A 71 1.38 14.95 -0.40
CA HIS A 71 2.64 15.64 -0.62
C HIS A 71 3.08 16.33 0.67
N THR A 72 4.31 16.08 1.07
CA THR A 72 4.98 16.79 2.15
C THR A 72 6.16 17.57 1.58
N HIS A 73 6.80 18.42 2.38
CA HIS A 73 7.91 19.24 1.91
C HIS A 73 9.05 18.41 1.27
N ASN A 74 9.28 17.20 1.78
CA ASN A 74 10.42 16.37 1.37
C ASN A 74 10.02 15.01 0.78
N ARG A 75 8.75 14.61 0.86
CA ARG A 75 8.31 13.26 0.52
C ARG A 75 6.92 13.28 -0.10
N THR A 76 6.66 12.27 -0.93
CA THR A 76 5.31 11.99 -1.42
C THR A 76 4.91 10.61 -0.94
N TYR A 77 3.66 10.47 -0.50
CA TYR A 77 3.09 9.21 -0.04
C TYR A 77 1.90 8.85 -0.92
N MET A 78 1.74 7.57 -1.22
CA MET A 78 0.57 7.04 -1.88
C MET A 78 -0.32 6.35 -0.86
N VAL A 79 -1.57 6.77 -0.79
CA VAL A 79 -2.59 6.26 0.13
C VAL A 79 -3.55 5.40 -0.68
N VAL A 80 -3.62 4.12 -0.36
CA VAL A 80 -4.47 3.12 -1.02
C VAL A 80 -5.58 2.71 -0.09
N THR A 81 -6.80 2.69 -0.61
CA THR A 81 -8.03 2.53 0.16
C THR A 81 -9.04 1.69 -0.60
N PRO A 82 -9.98 1.00 0.07
CA PRO A 82 -11.08 0.33 -0.63
C PRO A 82 -11.97 1.36 -1.32
N ALA A 83 -12.41 1.04 -2.54
CA ALA A 83 -13.33 1.88 -3.30
C ALA A 83 -14.75 1.88 -2.71
N ASP A 84 -15.23 0.72 -2.27
CA ASP A 84 -16.46 0.58 -1.48
C ASP A 84 -16.11 0.55 0.02
N ARG A 85 -16.53 1.60 0.74
CA ARG A 85 -16.28 1.76 2.17
C ARG A 85 -17.49 1.38 3.02
N SER A 86 -18.65 1.15 2.42
CA SER A 86 -19.93 1.02 3.12
C SER A 86 -19.96 -0.12 4.13
N ARG A 87 -19.26 -1.22 3.82
CA ARG A 87 -19.19 -2.45 4.61
C ARG A 87 -18.24 -2.37 5.80
N TYR A 88 -17.38 -1.35 5.85
CA TYR A 88 -16.39 -1.24 6.89
C TYR A 88 -16.88 -0.35 8.05
N PRO A 89 -16.49 -0.65 9.31
CA PRO A 89 -16.73 0.26 10.41
C PRO A 89 -15.93 1.56 10.25
N VAL A 90 -16.24 2.56 11.06
CA VAL A 90 -15.43 3.78 11.17
C VAL A 90 -14.11 3.40 11.84
N SER A 91 -12.99 3.88 11.29
CA SER A 91 -11.67 3.61 11.85
C SER A 91 -11.44 4.47 13.08
N GLN A 92 -11.35 3.82 14.23
CA GLN A 92 -11.07 4.51 15.50
C GLN A 92 -9.67 5.13 15.50
N THR A 93 -8.67 4.44 14.95
CA THR A 93 -7.30 4.97 14.87
C THR A 93 -7.20 6.23 14.02
N LEU A 94 -7.93 6.32 12.90
CA LEU A 94 -7.94 7.55 12.09
C LEU A 94 -8.61 8.70 12.83
N TYR A 95 -9.69 8.43 13.55
CA TYR A 95 -10.37 9.44 14.36
C TYR A 95 -9.46 9.95 15.49
N GLU A 96 -8.84 9.05 16.25
CA GLU A 96 -8.01 9.41 17.40
C GLU A 96 -6.69 10.08 17.00
N LYS A 97 -6.06 9.64 15.91
CA LYS A 97 -4.73 10.14 15.50
C LYS A 97 -4.78 11.29 14.52
N ALA A 98 -5.83 11.41 13.72
CA ALA A 98 -5.93 12.41 12.67
C ALA A 98 -7.24 13.22 12.73
N GLY A 99 -8.16 12.95 13.67
CA GLY A 99 -9.47 13.58 13.68
C GLY A 99 -10.36 13.18 12.50
N VAL A 100 -10.00 12.12 11.76
CA VAL A 100 -10.66 11.74 10.51
C VAL A 100 -11.72 10.66 10.76
N THR A 101 -12.99 11.03 10.57
CA THR A 101 -14.11 10.08 10.59
C THR A 101 -14.23 9.37 9.25
N ARG A 102 -13.52 8.27 9.08
CA ARG A 102 -13.50 7.51 7.82
C ARG A 102 -13.66 6.01 8.04
N ARG A 103 -14.41 5.37 7.14
CA ARG A 103 -14.58 3.91 7.10
C ARG A 103 -13.49 3.20 6.31
N GLY A 104 -13.12 2.02 6.80
CA GLY A 104 -12.28 1.05 6.10
C GLY A 104 -10.78 1.29 6.21
N PRO A 105 -9.98 0.23 5.97
CA PRO A 105 -8.55 0.25 6.17
C PRO A 105 -7.81 1.15 5.17
N ILE A 106 -6.56 1.46 5.49
CA ILE A 106 -5.65 2.24 4.65
C ILE A 106 -4.28 1.55 4.54
N LEU A 107 -3.72 1.53 3.35
CA LEU A 107 -2.29 1.28 3.12
C LEU A 107 -1.60 2.56 2.65
N ILE A 108 -0.45 2.86 3.24
CA ILE A 108 0.31 4.07 2.90
C ILE A 108 1.72 3.64 2.51
N PHE A 109 2.14 4.06 1.33
CA PHE A 109 3.45 3.77 0.76
C PHE A 109 4.22 5.08 0.59
N GLN A 110 5.53 5.03 0.80
CA GLN A 110 6.38 6.14 0.41
C GLN A 110 6.70 6.02 -1.09
N ARG A 111 6.70 7.16 -1.78
CA ARG A 111 7.12 7.27 -3.17
C ARG A 111 8.54 7.83 -3.25
N ALA A 112 9.33 7.35 -4.20
CA ALA A 112 10.63 7.94 -4.50
C ALA A 112 10.48 9.37 -5.03
N ALA A 113 11.38 10.28 -4.65
CA ALA A 113 11.28 11.71 -4.95
C ALA A 113 11.16 12.01 -6.46
N ASN A 114 11.86 11.25 -7.31
CA ASN A 114 12.00 11.54 -8.75
C ASN A 114 11.42 10.45 -9.67
N SER A 115 10.61 9.53 -9.16
CA SER A 115 9.98 8.48 -9.98
C SER A 115 8.55 8.19 -9.54
N ARG A 116 7.83 7.32 -10.26
CA ARG A 116 6.51 6.82 -9.83
C ARG A 116 6.61 5.50 -9.06
N LEU A 117 7.84 5.12 -8.67
CA LEU A 117 8.08 3.91 -7.90
C LEU A 117 7.78 4.15 -6.43
N LEU A 118 7.15 3.16 -5.82
CA LEU A 118 7.03 3.05 -4.37
C LEU A 118 8.31 2.46 -3.80
N VAL A 119 8.65 2.88 -2.60
CA VAL A 119 9.84 2.45 -1.86
C VAL A 119 9.45 2.04 -0.45
N ASN A 120 10.34 1.30 0.21
CA ASN A 120 10.16 0.93 1.61
C ASN A 120 9.97 2.18 2.46
N MET A 121 8.89 2.21 3.25
CA MET A 121 8.79 3.17 4.34
C MET A 121 9.88 2.88 5.37
N ASN A 122 10.61 3.91 5.76
CA ASN A 122 11.64 3.77 6.78
C ASN A 122 10.98 3.47 8.15
N PRO A 123 11.29 2.32 8.78
CA PRO A 123 10.67 1.93 10.04
C PRO A 123 11.05 2.79 11.25
N SER A 124 12.11 3.59 11.19
CA SER A 124 12.68 4.28 12.35
C SER A 124 12.05 5.64 12.70
N GLY A 125 11.00 6.09 12.00
CA GLY A 125 10.39 7.40 12.26
C GLY A 125 9.02 7.29 12.91
N GLU A 126 8.92 7.28 14.23
CA GLU A 126 7.66 7.61 14.92
C GLU A 126 7.14 8.97 14.42
N TRP A 127 8.03 9.96 14.31
CA TRP A 127 7.73 11.28 13.73
C TRP A 127 7.20 11.22 12.29
N ALA A 128 7.65 10.24 11.50
CA ALA A 128 7.13 10.09 10.14
C ALA A 128 5.69 9.57 10.14
N ARG A 129 5.28 8.78 11.14
CA ARG A 129 3.89 8.31 11.28
C ARG A 129 2.98 9.44 11.72
N ASP A 130 3.36 10.18 12.75
CA ASP A 130 2.55 11.30 13.26
C ASP A 130 2.35 12.38 12.19
N PHE A 131 3.40 12.69 11.41
CA PHE A 131 3.30 13.63 10.29
C PHE A 131 2.37 13.12 9.17
N ILE A 132 2.35 11.81 8.91
CA ILE A 132 1.41 11.22 7.94
C ILE A 132 -0.02 11.37 8.45
N PHE A 133 -0.28 11.16 9.74
CA PHE A 133 -1.61 11.34 10.32
C PHE A 133 -2.08 12.80 10.26
N ASP A 134 -1.20 13.75 10.55
CA ASP A 134 -1.48 15.19 10.38
C ASP A 134 -1.94 15.48 8.94
N LYS A 135 -1.18 15.03 7.94
CA LYS A 135 -1.53 15.25 6.52
C LYS A 135 -2.74 14.45 6.03
N LEU A 136 -3.07 13.32 6.67
CA LEU A 136 -4.30 12.59 6.35
C LEU A 136 -5.53 13.41 6.73
N SER A 137 -5.46 14.22 7.78
CA SER A 137 -6.57 15.12 8.15
C SER A 137 -6.88 16.09 7.02
N ASP A 138 -5.86 16.77 6.47
CA ASP A 138 -5.99 17.69 5.33
C ASP A 138 -6.66 17.02 4.10
N VAL A 139 -6.22 15.81 3.75
CA VAL A 139 -6.72 15.10 2.54
C VAL A 139 -8.17 14.62 2.68
N TYR A 140 -8.64 14.41 3.90
CA TYR A 140 -10.00 13.94 4.16
C TYR A 140 -10.92 15.03 4.72
N ALA A 141 -10.41 16.20 5.11
CA ALA A 141 -11.22 17.36 5.49
C ALA A 141 -11.97 17.98 4.31
N ASP A 142 -11.38 17.95 3.10
CA ASP A 142 -11.96 18.55 1.89
C ASP A 142 -13.00 17.67 1.17
N HIS A 143 -13.29 16.48 1.71
CA HIS A 143 -14.20 15.51 1.10
C HIS A 143 -15.12 14.91 2.15
N GLU A 144 -16.06 15.72 2.65
CA GLU A 144 -17.34 15.20 3.11
C GLU A 144 -18.04 14.55 1.90
N ASP A 145 -18.25 13.23 1.97
CA ASP A 145 -19.28 12.54 1.20
C ASP A 145 -20.56 12.50 2.04
#